data_AF-A0A7X1YC89-F1
#
_entry.id   AF-A0A7X1YC89-F1
#
_cell.length_a   1.000
_cell.length_b   1.000
_cell.length_c   1.000
_cell.angle_alpha   90.00
_cell.angle_beta   90.00
_cell.angle_gamma   90.00
#
_symmetry.space_group_name_H-M   'P 1'
#
loop_
_entity.id
_entity.type
_entity.pdbx_description
1 polymer ?
#
loop_
_entity_poly.entity_id
_entity_poly.type
_entity_poly.pdbx_seq_one_letter_code
_entity_poly.pdbx_strand_id
1 'polypeptide(L)'
;MLSPQHIPSLETQQPSVCESGVAWLPQVVIDLSFWHGGRKLKDLERFEWPGDVVEGAALAHAQQNCAHFRIEQSSTLEMWAFRSDWIIANTRSDIDLHWCSVDPDPRAVHKILVSHRPVWSSKQGALPPLPQWRTFDASFIKIVSVKSTLSPNDDWAGHITALLVEPAPIAGLQDLALVDGRITDLKVVHQGHCAGGGQRILVTGNVLAAIGPHCDRSSALDVEQALNSALDVQLLPTTERLELDLSDTVLRSTAWQIVKLSESI
;
A
#
# COMPACT_ATOMS: atom_id res chain seq x y z
N MET A 1 -29.40 11.46 -7.24
CA MET A 1 -28.63 11.98 -6.10
C MET A 1 -28.11 10.78 -5.33
N LEU A 2 -26.82 10.48 -5.40
CA LEU A 2 -26.22 9.38 -4.65
C LEU A 2 -25.89 9.91 -3.25
N SER A 3 -26.59 9.42 -2.23
CA SER A 3 -26.27 9.71 -0.83
C SER A 3 -24.88 9.16 -0.53
N PRO A 4 -24.01 9.89 0.19
CA PRO A 4 -22.72 9.36 0.62
C PRO A 4 -23.03 8.21 1.58
N GLN A 5 -22.70 6.99 1.17
CA GLN A 5 -22.78 5.84 2.03
C GLN A 5 -21.77 6.02 3.16
N HIS A 6 -22.30 5.94 4.38
CA HIS A 6 -21.57 5.96 5.64
C HIS A 6 -20.43 4.91 5.58
N ILE A 7 -19.18 5.35 5.50
CA ILE A 7 -18.02 4.48 5.68
C ILE A 7 -17.91 4.23 7.19
N PRO A 8 -17.85 2.96 7.66
CA PRO A 8 -17.65 2.67 9.08
C PRO A 8 -16.28 3.20 9.54
N SER A 9 -16.35 4.24 10.38
CA SER A 9 -15.35 4.77 11.32
C SER A 9 -13.90 4.35 11.08
N LEU A 10 -13.20 5.16 10.28
CA LEU A 10 -11.74 5.27 10.20
C LEU A 10 -11.21 6.16 11.36
N GLU A 11 -11.77 6.01 12.57
CA GLU A 11 -11.66 7.00 13.65
C GLU A 11 -10.39 6.91 14.50
N THR A 12 -9.46 5.99 14.24
CA THR A 12 -8.31 5.80 15.15
C THR A 12 -6.95 6.29 14.68
N GLN A 13 -6.79 6.88 13.49
CA GLN A 13 -5.49 7.46 13.09
C GLN A 13 -5.61 8.57 12.04
N GLN A 14 -5.95 9.81 12.41
CA GLN A 14 -5.76 10.97 11.51
C GLN A 14 -5.62 12.29 12.29
N PRO A 15 -4.47 13.00 12.23
CA PRO A 15 -4.48 14.39 11.82
C PRO A 15 -4.57 14.37 10.29
N SER A 16 -5.80 14.24 9.80
CA SER A 16 -6.11 14.45 8.39
C SER A 16 -5.92 15.93 8.06
N VAL A 17 -5.93 16.26 6.77
CA VAL A 17 -6.24 17.63 6.35
C VAL A 17 -7.61 17.98 6.93
N CYS A 18 -7.64 18.53 8.14
CA CYS A 18 -8.81 19.08 8.81
C CYS A 18 -9.13 20.46 8.22
N GLU A 19 -9.07 20.59 6.89
CA GLU A 19 -9.58 21.76 6.21
C GLU A 19 -11.03 21.50 5.84
N SER A 20 -11.90 22.42 6.24
CA SER A 20 -13.26 22.52 5.73
C SER A 20 -13.25 22.39 4.21
N GLY A 21 -13.86 21.33 3.66
CA GLY A 21 -13.97 21.12 2.21
C GLY A 21 -13.22 19.92 1.64
N VAL A 22 -12.46 19.17 2.45
CA VAL A 22 -11.82 17.91 2.02
C VAL A 22 -12.75 16.72 2.17
N ALA A 23 -12.87 15.90 1.12
CA ALA A 23 -13.53 14.61 1.14
C ALA A 23 -12.56 13.50 0.73
N TRP A 24 -12.67 12.35 1.42
CA TRP A 24 -11.90 11.16 1.13
C TRP A 24 -12.69 10.24 0.21
N LEU A 25 -12.27 10.12 -1.05
CA LEU A 25 -13.02 9.42 -2.09
C LEU A 25 -12.30 8.15 -2.54
N PRO A 26 -13.04 7.06 -2.81
CA PRO A 26 -12.44 5.82 -3.30
C PRO A 26 -11.93 5.99 -4.73
N GLN A 27 -10.75 5.44 -5.02
CA GLN A 27 -10.19 5.31 -6.36
C GLN A 27 -9.71 3.87 -6.57
N VAL A 28 -10.09 3.27 -7.69
CA VAL A 28 -9.58 1.97 -8.13
C VAL A 28 -8.55 2.22 -9.22
N VAL A 29 -7.42 1.53 -9.10
CA VAL A 29 -6.34 1.52 -10.07
C VAL A 29 -6.11 0.10 -10.54
N ILE A 30 -6.03 -0.11 -11.85
CA ILE A 30 -5.62 -1.37 -12.47
C ILE A 30 -4.35 -1.15 -13.28
N ASP A 31 -3.26 -1.79 -12.87
CA ASP A 31 -1.97 -1.77 -13.56
C ASP A 31 -1.81 -3.02 -14.41
N LEU A 32 -1.58 -2.84 -15.71
CA LEU A 32 -1.24 -3.93 -16.63
C LEU A 32 0.26 -3.94 -16.89
N SER A 33 0.86 -5.13 -16.89
CA SER A 33 2.30 -5.26 -17.16
C SER A 33 2.68 -6.60 -17.77
N PHE A 34 3.79 -6.62 -18.51
CA PHE A 34 4.41 -7.81 -19.09
C PHE A 34 5.53 -8.33 -18.21
N TRP A 35 5.62 -9.66 -18.11
CA TRP A 35 6.51 -10.39 -17.22
C TRP A 35 7.17 -11.56 -17.93
N HIS A 36 8.41 -11.86 -17.58
CA HIS A 36 9.12 -13.04 -18.07
C HIS A 36 10.07 -13.57 -17.01
N GLY A 37 9.99 -14.87 -16.71
CA GLY A 37 10.88 -15.52 -15.74
C GLY A 37 10.87 -14.86 -14.36
N GLY A 38 9.69 -14.40 -13.90
CA GLY A 38 9.54 -13.76 -12.60
C GLY A 38 9.99 -12.29 -12.54
N ARG A 39 10.28 -11.65 -13.67
CA ARG A 39 10.72 -10.25 -13.73
C ARG A 39 9.78 -9.40 -14.58
N LYS A 40 9.46 -8.21 -14.07
CA LYS A 40 8.67 -7.22 -14.82
C LYS A 40 9.52 -6.72 -15.97
N LEU A 41 9.03 -6.92 -17.19
CA LEU A 41 9.68 -6.42 -18.39
C LEU A 41 9.25 -5.00 -18.69
N LYS A 42 7.94 -4.74 -18.60
CA LYS A 42 7.38 -3.46 -19.03
C LYS A 42 6.00 -3.23 -18.42
N ASP A 43 5.74 -2.00 -18.02
CA ASP A 43 4.39 -1.50 -17.77
C ASP A 43 3.67 -1.26 -19.11
N LEU A 44 2.42 -1.71 -19.21
CA LEU A 44 1.61 -1.56 -20.42
C LEU A 44 0.75 -0.30 -20.30
N GLU A 45 -0.20 -0.31 -19.37
CA GLU A 45 -1.17 0.77 -19.19
C GLU A 45 -1.70 0.72 -17.76
N ARG A 46 -2.06 1.90 -17.23
CA ARG A 46 -2.65 2.08 -15.91
C ARG A 46 -4.02 2.72 -16.07
N PHE A 47 -5.04 2.01 -15.60
CA PHE A 47 -6.43 2.46 -15.64
C PHE A 47 -6.80 2.97 -14.25
N GLU A 48 -7.28 4.22 -14.16
CA GLU A 48 -7.65 4.82 -12.88
C GLU A 48 -9.04 5.44 -12.96
N TRP A 49 -9.89 5.14 -11.98
CA TRP A 49 -11.21 5.76 -11.90
C TRP A 49 -11.80 5.70 -10.47
N PRO A 50 -12.71 6.63 -10.12
CA PRO A 50 -13.51 6.49 -8.91
C PRO A 50 -14.44 5.27 -8.98
N GLY A 51 -14.16 4.23 -8.17
CA GLY A 51 -14.93 2.99 -8.13
C GLY A 51 -14.56 1.95 -9.20
N ASP A 52 -15.33 0.86 -9.28
CA ASP A 52 -14.94 -0.40 -9.94
C ASP A 52 -15.03 -0.43 -11.48
N VAL A 53 -15.40 0.69 -12.11
CA VAL A 53 -15.81 0.72 -13.52
C VAL A 53 -14.66 0.41 -14.50
N VAL A 54 -13.41 0.58 -14.05
CA VAL A 54 -12.20 0.38 -14.87
C VAL A 54 -11.79 -1.06 -15.06
N GLU A 55 -12.21 -1.98 -14.18
CA GLU A 55 -11.69 -3.35 -14.19
C GLU A 55 -12.04 -4.08 -15.49
N GLY A 56 -13.29 -4.00 -15.95
CA GLY A 56 -13.72 -4.65 -17.19
C GLY A 56 -12.97 -4.13 -18.43
N ALA A 57 -12.74 -2.81 -18.51
CA ALA A 57 -11.99 -2.20 -19.61
C ALA A 57 -10.52 -2.61 -19.60
N ALA A 58 -9.89 -2.61 -18.42
CA ALA A 58 -8.51 -3.04 -18.25
C ALA A 58 -8.33 -4.52 -18.64
N LEU A 59 -9.24 -5.40 -18.20
CA LEU A 59 -9.18 -6.83 -18.53
C LEU A 59 -9.42 -7.11 -20.02
N ALA A 60 -10.32 -6.36 -20.67
CA ALA A 60 -10.51 -6.44 -22.11
C ALA A 60 -9.24 -5.99 -22.87
N HIS A 61 -8.61 -4.89 -22.44
CA HIS A 61 -7.38 -4.39 -23.03
C HIS A 61 -6.23 -5.39 -22.86
N ALA A 62 -6.11 -5.99 -21.68
CA ALA A 62 -5.24 -7.12 -21.42
C ALA A 62 -5.47 -8.24 -22.45
N GLN A 63 -6.68 -8.80 -22.52
CA GLN A 63 -6.97 -9.92 -23.42
C GLN A 63 -6.66 -9.61 -24.90
N GLN A 64 -6.94 -8.38 -25.34
CA GLN A 64 -6.59 -7.91 -26.68
C GLN A 64 -5.07 -7.93 -26.91
N ASN A 65 -4.26 -7.50 -25.94
CA ASN A 65 -2.81 -7.54 -26.03
C ASN A 65 -2.27 -8.98 -26.02
N CYS A 66 -2.85 -9.87 -25.22
CA CYS A 66 -2.52 -11.30 -25.29
C CYS A 66 -2.76 -11.86 -26.69
N ALA A 67 -3.90 -11.55 -27.31
CA ALA A 67 -4.19 -11.97 -28.68
C ALA A 67 -3.22 -11.36 -29.70
N HIS A 68 -2.88 -10.07 -29.55
CA HIS A 68 -1.98 -9.36 -30.45
C HIS A 68 -0.55 -9.94 -30.41
N PHE A 69 -0.01 -10.20 -29.22
CA PHE A 69 1.34 -10.74 -29.03
C PHE A 69 1.39 -12.27 -28.99
N ARG A 70 0.25 -12.95 -29.23
CA ARG A 70 0.11 -14.42 -29.16
C ARG A 70 0.63 -15.00 -27.84
N ILE A 71 0.28 -14.35 -26.74
CA ILE A 71 0.57 -14.83 -25.39
C ILE A 71 -0.43 -15.92 -25.06
N GLU A 72 0.00 -17.16 -25.27
CA GLU A 72 -0.74 -18.37 -24.90
C GLU A 72 -0.35 -18.85 -23.50
N GLN A 73 -1.12 -19.77 -22.91
CA GLN A 73 -0.84 -20.31 -21.57
C GLN A 73 0.53 -20.98 -21.47
N SER A 74 1.04 -21.54 -22.58
CA SER A 74 2.36 -22.15 -22.70
C SER A 74 3.51 -21.14 -22.84
N SER A 75 3.19 -19.85 -23.01
CA SER A 75 4.19 -18.80 -23.20
C SER A 75 5.02 -18.57 -21.95
N THR A 76 6.29 -18.25 -22.15
CA THR A 76 7.17 -17.77 -21.07
C THR A 76 6.89 -16.30 -20.76
N LEU A 77 6.40 -15.55 -21.74
CA LEU A 77 5.86 -14.21 -21.56
C LEU A 77 4.49 -14.32 -20.88
N GLU A 78 4.32 -13.56 -19.82
CA GLU A 78 3.09 -13.46 -19.06
C GLU A 78 2.64 -12.01 -19.04
N MET A 79 1.34 -11.83 -18.91
CA MET A 79 0.77 -10.52 -18.69
C MET A 79 -0.13 -10.59 -17.46
N TRP A 80 -0.02 -9.57 -16.63
CA TRP A 80 -0.65 -9.51 -15.32
C TRP A 80 -1.45 -8.22 -15.19
N ALA A 81 -2.58 -8.33 -14.48
CA ALA A 81 -3.37 -7.19 -14.03
C ALA A 81 -3.36 -7.16 -12.49
N PHE A 82 -2.89 -6.04 -11.94
CA PHE A 82 -2.89 -5.79 -10.51
C PHE A 82 -3.90 -4.70 -10.18
N ARG A 83 -4.68 -4.92 -9.13
CA ARG A 83 -5.67 -3.98 -8.64
C ARG A 83 -5.19 -3.38 -7.34
N SER A 84 -5.23 -2.05 -7.27
CA SER A 84 -5.00 -1.27 -6.06
C SER A 84 -6.24 -0.45 -5.75
N ASP A 85 -6.79 -0.65 -4.55
CA ASP A 85 -7.89 0.15 -4.03
C ASP A 85 -7.31 1.25 -3.14
N TRP A 86 -7.68 2.50 -3.40
CA TRP A 86 -7.15 3.68 -2.70
C TRP A 86 -8.28 4.55 -2.16
N ILE A 87 -7.96 5.35 -1.14
CA ILE A 87 -8.77 6.49 -0.73
C ILE A 87 -7.93 7.75 -0.89
N ILE A 88 -8.46 8.75 -1.58
CA ILE A 88 -7.75 9.97 -1.96
C ILE A 88 -8.46 11.20 -1.41
N ALA A 89 -7.67 12.13 -0.87
CA ALA A 89 -8.14 13.42 -0.43
C ALA A 89 -8.43 14.32 -1.64
N ASN A 90 -9.68 14.71 -1.78
CA ASN A 90 -10.14 15.64 -2.81
C ASN A 90 -10.81 16.86 -2.17
N THR A 91 -10.71 18.00 -2.82
CA THR A 91 -11.51 19.20 -2.52
C THR A 91 -12.56 19.39 -3.58
N ARG A 92 -13.63 20.11 -3.21
CA ARG A 92 -14.66 20.50 -4.15
C ARG A 92 -14.50 21.98 -4.47
N SER A 93 -14.38 22.30 -5.74
CA SER A 93 -14.31 23.69 -6.20
C SER A 93 -15.63 24.41 -5.91
N ASP A 94 -15.56 25.59 -5.30
CA ASP A 94 -16.73 26.44 -5.02
C ASP A 94 -17.30 27.11 -6.27
N ILE A 95 -16.56 27.10 -7.39
CA ILE A 95 -16.93 27.78 -8.64
C ILE A 95 -17.86 26.90 -9.48
N ASP A 96 -17.48 25.64 -9.65
CA ASP A 96 -18.11 24.71 -10.60
C ASP A 96 -18.50 23.37 -9.97
N LEU A 97 -18.27 23.22 -8.66
CA LEU A 97 -18.66 22.07 -7.86
C LEU A 97 -17.99 20.74 -8.26
N HIS A 98 -16.95 20.79 -9.11
CA HIS A 98 -16.16 19.62 -9.48
C HIS A 98 -15.20 19.23 -8.36
N TRP A 99 -14.92 17.93 -8.28
CA TRP A 99 -13.91 17.38 -7.37
C TRP A 99 -12.54 17.47 -8.02
N CYS A 100 -11.57 17.99 -7.30
CA CYS A 100 -10.17 18.00 -7.68
C CYS A 100 -9.31 17.39 -6.56
N SER A 101 -8.18 16.78 -6.92
CA SER A 101 -7.22 16.30 -5.93
C SER A 101 -6.69 17.47 -5.11
N VAL A 102 -6.44 17.23 -3.81
CA VAL A 102 -5.76 18.23 -2.96
C VAL A 102 -4.30 18.37 -3.41
N ASP A 103 -3.79 19.60 -3.38
CA ASP A 103 -2.37 19.84 -3.64
C ASP A 103 -1.52 19.09 -2.60
N PRO A 104 -0.49 18.33 -3.01
CA PRO A 104 0.28 17.50 -2.10
C PRO A 104 1.12 18.36 -1.14
N ASP A 105 0.70 18.43 0.12
CA ASP A 105 1.53 18.91 1.23
C ASP A 105 2.44 17.76 1.71
N PRO A 106 3.78 17.97 1.78
CA PRO A 106 4.72 16.95 2.24
C PRO A 106 4.48 16.45 3.68
N ARG A 107 3.73 17.19 4.50
CA ARG A 107 3.37 16.82 5.89
C ARG A 107 1.94 16.32 6.03
N ALA A 108 1.18 16.21 4.93
CA ALA A 108 -0.19 15.74 4.95
C ALA A 108 -0.38 14.45 4.15
N VAL A 109 -1.21 13.57 4.70
CA VAL A 109 -1.68 12.38 3.96
C VAL A 109 -2.67 12.84 2.90
N HIS A 110 -2.42 12.48 1.64
CA HIS A 110 -3.31 12.79 0.52
C HIS A 110 -3.86 11.54 -0.18
N LYS A 111 -3.24 10.37 0.05
CA LYS A 111 -3.63 9.09 -0.55
C LYS A 111 -3.30 7.94 0.40
N ILE A 112 -4.23 7.02 0.58
CA ILE A 112 -4.13 5.88 1.49
C ILE A 112 -4.42 4.61 0.70
N LEU A 113 -3.47 3.66 0.71
CA LEU A 113 -3.67 2.35 0.11
C LEU A 113 -4.62 1.54 1.00
N VAL A 114 -5.69 1.01 0.42
CA VAL A 114 -6.67 0.14 1.11
C VAL A 114 -6.40 -1.32 0.81
N SER A 115 -6.15 -1.67 -0.44
CA SER A 115 -5.86 -3.05 -0.81
C SER A 115 -4.99 -3.08 -2.05
N HIS A 116 -4.23 -4.16 -2.23
CA HIS A 116 -3.45 -4.41 -3.43
C HIS A 116 -3.37 -5.90 -3.70
N ARG A 117 -3.68 -6.33 -4.93
CA ARG A 117 -3.68 -7.75 -5.30
C ARG A 117 -3.57 -7.97 -6.81
N PRO A 118 -3.04 -9.10 -7.28
CA PRO A 118 -3.29 -9.53 -8.64
C PRO A 118 -4.77 -9.93 -8.79
N VAL A 119 -5.39 -9.54 -9.90
CA VAL A 119 -6.79 -9.90 -10.23
C VAL A 119 -6.91 -10.78 -11.47
N TRP A 120 -5.88 -10.79 -12.31
CA TRP A 120 -5.86 -11.60 -13.51
C TRP A 120 -4.44 -11.84 -14.01
N SER A 121 -4.19 -13.01 -14.62
CA SER A 121 -2.98 -13.27 -15.39
C SER A 121 -3.28 -14.04 -16.68
N SER A 122 -2.40 -13.93 -17.68
CA SER A 122 -2.55 -14.67 -18.94
C SER A 122 -2.45 -16.18 -18.79
N LYS A 123 -1.93 -16.68 -17.66
CA LYS A 123 -1.78 -18.11 -17.37
C LYS A 123 -2.93 -18.70 -16.56
N GLN A 124 -3.45 -17.93 -15.61
CA GLN A 124 -4.47 -18.39 -14.66
C GLN A 124 -5.87 -17.84 -14.98
N GLY A 125 -5.96 -16.82 -15.83
CA GLY A 125 -7.20 -16.09 -16.04
C GLY A 125 -7.52 -15.22 -14.83
N ALA A 126 -8.81 -15.08 -14.53
CA ALA A 126 -9.28 -14.31 -13.38
C ALA A 126 -8.92 -15.00 -12.06
N LEU A 127 -8.36 -14.25 -11.12
CA LEU A 127 -7.98 -14.75 -9.81
C LEU A 127 -9.14 -14.64 -8.81
N PRO A 128 -9.19 -15.53 -7.81
CA PRO A 128 -10.23 -15.48 -6.78
C PRO A 128 -10.23 -14.14 -6.01
N PRO A 129 -11.38 -13.70 -5.50
CA PRO A 129 -11.46 -12.47 -4.71
C PRO A 129 -10.78 -12.63 -3.33
N LEU A 130 -10.32 -11.53 -2.74
CA LEU A 130 -9.59 -11.50 -1.45
C LEU A 130 -10.19 -12.33 -0.31
N PRO A 131 -11.53 -12.39 -0.10
CA PRO A 131 -12.09 -13.19 0.98
C PRO A 131 -11.83 -14.71 0.88
N GLN A 132 -11.38 -15.19 -0.28
CA GLN A 132 -11.01 -16.59 -0.51
C GLN A 132 -9.51 -16.84 -0.31
N TRP A 133 -8.73 -15.80 -0.02
CA TRP A 133 -7.29 -15.89 0.17
C TRP A 133 -6.96 -16.17 1.63
N ARG A 134 -5.85 -16.86 1.89
CA ARG A 134 -5.42 -17.16 3.26
C ARG A 134 -4.79 -15.91 3.89
N THR A 135 -5.41 -15.39 4.95
CA THR A 135 -4.99 -14.14 5.61
C THR A 135 -4.10 -14.38 6.83
N PHE A 136 -3.20 -13.44 7.11
CA PHE A 136 -2.32 -13.46 8.28
C PHE A 136 -1.96 -12.04 8.72
N ASP A 137 -1.60 -11.90 10.00
CA ASP A 137 -1.12 -10.65 10.57
C ASP A 137 0.40 -10.53 10.37
N ALA A 138 0.83 -9.41 9.80
CA ALA A 138 2.24 -9.07 9.65
C ALA A 138 2.59 -7.81 10.44
N SER A 139 3.66 -7.86 11.24
CA SER A 139 4.22 -6.67 11.89
C SER A 139 5.35 -6.12 11.06
N PHE A 140 5.45 -4.79 11.01
CA PHE A 140 6.65 -4.12 10.52
C PHE A 140 7.49 -3.51 11.63
N ILE A 141 8.76 -3.35 11.32
CA ILE A 141 9.78 -2.65 12.09
C ILE A 141 10.46 -1.67 11.13
N LYS A 142 10.27 -0.37 11.37
CA LYS A 142 10.92 0.71 10.60
C LYS A 142 11.74 1.57 11.55
N ILE A 143 13.01 1.73 11.24
CA ILE A 143 13.90 2.62 11.98
C ILE A 143 14.23 3.80 11.10
N VAL A 144 14.02 5.02 11.62
CA VAL A 144 14.35 6.25 10.90
C VAL A 144 15.07 7.25 11.81
N SER A 145 15.88 8.09 11.17
CA SER A 145 16.49 9.25 11.82
C SER A 145 15.62 10.47 11.59
N VAL A 146 15.50 11.30 12.62
CA VAL A 146 14.62 12.46 12.67
C VAL A 146 15.30 13.64 13.33
N LYS A 147 14.93 14.85 12.91
CA LYS A 147 15.22 16.09 13.63
C LYS A 147 13.97 16.45 14.42
N SER A 148 14.11 16.70 15.71
CA SER A 148 12.95 16.94 16.55
C SER A 148 13.25 17.86 17.73
N THR A 149 12.23 18.64 18.09
CA THR A 149 12.16 19.42 19.34
C THR A 149 11.37 18.71 20.43
N LEU A 150 10.89 17.48 20.17
CA LEU A 150 10.23 16.63 21.16
C LEU A 150 11.23 16.13 22.20
N SER A 151 10.74 15.98 23.43
CA SER A 151 11.47 15.30 24.47
C SER A 151 11.48 13.78 24.21
N PRO A 152 12.56 13.05 24.57
CA PRO A 152 12.61 11.59 24.49
C PRO A 152 11.47 10.86 25.22
N ASN A 153 10.83 11.52 26.20
CA ASN A 153 9.74 10.97 27.00
C ASN A 153 8.35 11.40 26.51
N ASP A 154 8.27 12.24 25.47
CA ASP A 154 6.98 12.61 24.88
C ASP A 154 6.33 11.39 24.20
N ASP A 155 5.04 11.47 23.89
CA ASP A 155 4.40 10.48 23.02
C ASP A 155 4.64 10.86 21.55
N TRP A 156 5.49 10.11 20.86
CA TRP A 156 5.86 10.37 19.47
C TRP A 156 4.82 9.86 18.48
N ALA A 157 3.89 9.00 18.90
CA ALA A 157 2.89 8.41 17.99
C ALA A 157 1.92 9.47 17.46
N GLY A 158 1.65 10.53 18.22
CA GLY A 158 0.82 11.67 17.77
C GLY A 158 1.50 12.58 16.72
N HIS A 159 2.80 12.42 16.48
CA HIS A 159 3.61 13.30 15.62
C HIS A 159 4.03 12.66 14.29
N ILE A 160 3.68 11.39 14.08
CA ILE A 160 4.01 10.62 12.89
C ILE A 160 2.80 9.79 12.46
N THR A 161 2.52 9.81 11.16
CA THR A 161 1.63 8.84 10.51
C THR A 161 2.46 7.84 9.72
N ALA A 162 2.04 6.57 9.74
CA ALA A 162 2.58 5.52 8.90
C ALA A 162 1.57 5.18 7.79
N LEU A 163 2.05 4.99 6.57
CA LEU A 163 1.25 4.61 5.41
C LEU A 163 1.94 3.48 4.66
N LEU A 164 1.15 2.57 4.09
CA LEU A 164 1.68 1.60 3.14
C LEU A 164 1.93 2.26 1.79
N VAL A 165 3.11 1.97 1.23
CA VAL A 165 3.43 2.34 -0.15
C VAL A 165 2.78 1.32 -1.09
N GLU A 166 2.53 1.72 -2.34
CA GLU A 166 2.13 0.78 -3.39
C GLU A 166 3.14 -0.39 -3.43
N PRO A 167 2.67 -1.66 -3.27
CA PRO A 167 3.57 -2.80 -3.21
C PRO A 167 4.45 -2.90 -4.45
N ALA A 168 5.67 -3.37 -4.26
CA ALA A 168 6.54 -3.64 -5.39
C ALA A 168 5.85 -4.69 -6.29
N PRO A 169 6.01 -4.59 -7.63
CA PRO A 169 5.29 -5.47 -8.56
C PRO A 169 5.51 -6.98 -8.31
N ILE A 170 6.62 -7.34 -7.66
CA ILE A 170 6.94 -8.72 -7.27
C ILE A 170 5.92 -9.31 -6.28
N ALA A 171 5.19 -8.47 -5.52
CA ALA A 171 4.14 -8.87 -4.59
C ALA A 171 3.12 -9.78 -5.28
N GLY A 172 2.58 -9.35 -6.41
CA GLY A 172 1.52 -10.11 -7.06
C GLY A 172 2.01 -11.37 -7.77
N LEU A 173 3.25 -11.43 -8.26
CA LEU A 173 3.86 -12.70 -8.71
C LEU A 173 4.06 -13.69 -7.57
N GLN A 174 4.29 -13.15 -6.38
CA GLN A 174 4.42 -13.93 -5.17
C GLN A 174 3.06 -14.32 -4.59
N ASP A 175 1.94 -14.04 -5.29
CA ASP A 175 0.58 -14.20 -4.76
C ASP A 175 0.41 -13.51 -3.40
N LEU A 176 1.17 -12.45 -3.13
CA LEU A 176 1.04 -11.65 -1.92
C LEU A 176 0.05 -10.53 -2.20
N ALA A 177 -0.96 -10.40 -1.34
CA ALA A 177 -1.91 -9.32 -1.36
C ALA A 177 -1.95 -8.57 -0.04
N LEU A 178 -2.24 -7.28 -0.13
CA LEU A 178 -2.68 -6.46 0.98
C LEU A 178 -4.21 -6.49 1.02
N VAL A 179 -4.78 -6.93 2.13
CA VAL A 179 -6.23 -7.08 2.30
C VAL A 179 -6.85 -5.78 2.80
N ASP A 180 -6.24 -5.24 3.85
CA ASP A 180 -6.61 -3.98 4.48
C ASP A 180 -5.33 -3.21 4.78
N GLY A 181 -5.18 -2.05 4.15
CA GLY A 181 -4.01 -1.19 4.28
C GLY A 181 -3.98 -0.35 5.55
N ARG A 182 -4.97 -0.52 6.44
CA ARG A 182 -4.93 0.06 7.78
C ARG A 182 -3.77 -0.52 8.58
N ILE A 183 -2.96 0.38 9.15
CA ILE A 183 -1.92 0.03 10.12
C ILE A 183 -2.52 0.08 11.52
N THR A 184 -2.55 -1.06 12.21
CA THR A 184 -2.99 -1.13 13.61
C THR A 184 -1.81 -1.20 14.58
N ASP A 185 -2.06 -0.92 15.86
CA ASP A 185 -1.07 -1.00 16.94
C ASP A 185 0.23 -0.22 16.68
N LEU A 186 0.11 0.95 16.04
CA LEU A 186 1.24 1.82 15.76
C LEU A 186 1.92 2.25 17.06
N LYS A 187 3.22 2.00 17.17
CA LYS A 187 4.06 2.42 18.29
C LYS A 187 5.28 3.13 17.77
N VAL A 188 5.65 4.23 18.44
CA VAL A 188 6.86 4.99 18.16
C VAL A 188 7.70 5.05 19.42
N VAL A 189 8.92 4.55 19.34
CA VAL A 189 9.86 4.46 20.47
C VAL A 189 11.13 5.20 20.13
N HIS A 190 11.51 6.17 20.95
CA HIS A 190 12.80 6.83 20.84
C HIS A 190 13.94 5.87 21.23
N GLN A 191 14.95 5.72 20.36
CA GLN A 191 16.07 4.80 20.52
C GLN A 191 17.40 5.49 20.88
N GLY A 192 17.44 6.82 20.93
CA GLY A 192 18.65 7.58 21.25
C GLY A 192 19.06 8.56 20.14
N HIS A 193 20.28 9.09 20.28
CA HIS A 193 20.81 10.12 19.39
C HIS A 193 21.72 9.51 18.31
N CYS A 194 21.70 10.13 17.12
CA CYS A 194 22.62 9.87 16.03
C CYS A 194 23.87 10.75 16.18
N ALA A 195 25.00 10.30 15.61
CA ALA A 195 26.29 11.00 15.73
C ALA A 195 26.29 12.44 15.15
N GLY A 196 25.30 12.80 14.32
CA GLY A 196 25.11 14.13 13.74
C GLY A 196 24.14 15.05 14.49
N GLY A 197 23.70 14.70 15.71
CA GLY A 197 22.75 15.50 16.49
C GLY A 197 21.27 15.26 16.17
N GLY A 198 20.97 14.41 15.19
CA GLY A 198 19.62 13.86 14.98
C GLY A 198 19.23 12.85 16.07
N GLN A 199 17.96 12.48 16.11
CA GLN A 199 17.41 11.44 16.98
C GLN A 199 17.02 10.22 16.14
N ARG A 200 16.99 9.04 16.77
CA ARG A 200 16.60 7.79 16.13
C ARG A 200 15.32 7.28 16.77
N ILE A 201 14.36 6.91 15.94
CA ILE A 201 13.11 6.31 16.38
C ILE A 201 12.91 4.94 15.74
N LEU A 202 12.22 4.08 16.47
CA LEU A 202 11.67 2.82 16.01
C LEU A 202 10.16 2.98 15.89
N VAL A 203 9.63 2.70 14.71
CA VAL A 203 8.20 2.66 14.43
C VAL A 203 7.82 1.22 14.13
N THR A 204 6.78 0.73 14.79
CA THR A 204 6.21 -0.60 14.55
C THR A 204 4.71 -0.51 14.38
N GLY A 205 4.13 -1.43 13.62
CA GLY A 205 2.68 -1.57 13.49
C GLY A 205 2.34 -2.88 12.79
N ASN A 206 1.05 -3.17 12.70
CA ASN A 206 0.51 -4.41 12.14
C ASN A 206 -0.34 -4.11 10.90
N VAL A 207 -0.33 -5.03 9.93
CA VAL A 207 -1.19 -4.99 8.74
C VAL A 207 -1.76 -6.37 8.47
N LEU A 208 -2.92 -6.40 7.81
CA LEU A 208 -3.55 -7.63 7.35
C LEU A 208 -3.15 -7.93 5.90
N ALA A 209 -2.40 -9.01 5.71
CA ALA A 209 -1.97 -9.47 4.40
C ALA A 209 -2.59 -10.84 4.07
N ALA A 210 -2.52 -11.23 2.81
CA ALA A 210 -3.00 -12.52 2.33
C ALA A 210 -2.07 -13.14 1.31
N ILE A 211 -2.14 -14.46 1.22
CA ILE A 211 -1.51 -15.25 0.17
C ILE A 211 -2.58 -15.88 -0.70
N GLY A 212 -2.36 -15.79 -2.01
CA GLY A 212 -3.23 -16.33 -3.03
C GLY A 212 -3.29 -17.86 -3.02
N PRO A 213 -4.37 -18.44 -3.56
CA PRO A 213 -4.64 -19.86 -3.48
C PRO A 213 -3.70 -20.73 -4.34
N HIS A 214 -2.92 -20.11 -5.23
CA HIS A 214 -1.96 -20.79 -6.08
C HIS A 214 -0.53 -20.74 -5.53
N CYS A 215 -0.34 -20.17 -4.34
CA CYS A 215 0.95 -20.08 -3.70
C CYS A 215 1.23 -21.35 -2.88
N ASP A 216 2.26 -22.10 -3.28
CA ASP A 216 2.71 -23.30 -2.57
C ASP A 216 3.51 -22.99 -1.28
N ARG A 217 3.52 -21.73 -0.82
CA ARG A 217 4.24 -21.34 0.41
C ARG A 217 3.62 -22.01 1.63
N SER A 218 4.39 -22.95 2.16
CA SER A 218 4.05 -23.73 3.34
C SER A 218 4.77 -23.22 4.61
N SER A 219 5.88 -22.49 4.48
CA SER A 219 6.64 -22.00 5.63
C SER A 219 6.40 -20.50 5.92
N ALA A 220 6.40 -20.15 7.20
CA ALA A 220 6.35 -18.76 7.64
C ALA A 220 7.54 -17.94 7.08
N LEU A 221 8.72 -18.55 7.00
CA LEU A 221 9.92 -17.90 6.49
C LEU A 221 9.79 -17.46 5.03
N ASP A 222 9.18 -18.29 4.17
CA ASP A 222 8.98 -17.94 2.76
C ASP A 222 8.02 -16.75 2.61
N VAL A 223 7.02 -16.67 3.49
CA VAL A 223 6.05 -15.58 3.51
C VAL A 223 6.70 -14.29 4.02
N GLU A 224 7.52 -14.37 5.06
CA GLU A 224 8.29 -13.23 5.55
C GLU A 224 9.23 -12.69 4.48
N GLN A 225 9.93 -13.56 3.76
CA GLN A 225 10.80 -13.15 2.67
C GLN A 225 10.02 -12.44 1.55
N ALA A 226 8.82 -12.92 1.23
CA ALA A 226 7.93 -12.27 0.27
C ALA A 226 7.54 -10.86 0.72
N LEU A 227 7.06 -10.71 1.97
CA LEU A 227 6.73 -9.41 2.57
C LEU A 227 7.91 -8.44 2.51
N ASN A 228 9.09 -8.87 2.97
CA ASN A 228 10.30 -8.05 2.98
C ASN A 228 10.78 -7.65 1.59
N SER A 229 10.43 -8.42 0.55
CA SER A 229 10.77 -8.09 -0.83
C SER A 229 9.78 -7.15 -1.51
N ALA A 230 8.59 -6.98 -0.94
CA ALA A 230 7.45 -6.43 -1.68
C ALA A 230 6.73 -5.27 -0.99
N LEU A 231 6.73 -5.22 0.35
CA LEU A 231 6.02 -4.19 1.11
C LEU A 231 7.00 -3.20 1.74
N ASP A 232 6.63 -1.92 1.72
CA ASP A 232 7.35 -0.86 2.44
C ASP A 232 6.36 0.09 3.11
N VAL A 233 6.83 0.72 4.19
CA VAL A 233 6.07 1.70 4.96
C VAL A 233 6.72 3.07 4.80
N GLN A 234 5.92 4.03 4.39
CA GLN A 234 6.27 5.45 4.41
C GLN A 234 5.87 6.04 5.76
N LEU A 235 6.78 6.83 6.34
CA LEU A 235 6.51 7.61 7.55
C LEU A 235 6.38 9.08 7.14
N LEU A 236 5.35 9.74 7.65
CA LEU A 236 5.09 11.16 7.42
C LEU A 236 4.99 11.89 8.76
N PRO A 237 5.86 12.89 9.01
CA PRO A 237 5.67 13.79 10.14
C PRO A 237 4.39 14.59 9.98
N THR A 238 3.60 14.71 11.05
CA THR A 238 2.31 15.41 11.04
C THR A 238 2.36 16.79 11.67
N THR A 239 3.53 17.19 12.20
CA THR A 239 3.72 18.45 12.93
C THR A 239 5.08 19.05 12.64
N GLU A 240 5.26 20.34 12.90
CA GLU A 240 6.54 21.03 12.71
C GLU A 240 7.59 20.66 13.77
N ARG A 241 7.19 19.95 14.83
CA ARG A 241 8.07 19.54 15.92
C ARG A 241 8.96 18.35 15.54
N LEU A 242 8.69 17.70 14.42
CA LEU A 242 9.39 16.51 13.95
C LEU A 242 9.56 16.57 12.43
N GLU A 243 10.76 16.24 11.96
CA GLU A 243 11.08 16.13 10.55
C GLU A 243 11.95 14.91 10.30
N LEU A 244 11.82 14.27 9.13
CA LEU A 244 12.73 13.20 8.74
C LEU A 244 14.12 13.78 8.46
N ASP A 245 15.16 13.15 8.99
CA ASP A 245 16.53 13.59 8.79
C ASP A 245 17.06 13.11 7.43
N LEU A 246 16.92 13.96 6.41
CA LEU A 246 17.40 13.68 5.05
C LEU A 246 18.93 13.64 4.93
N SER A 247 19.67 14.05 5.97
CA SER A 247 21.14 13.93 5.98
C SER A 247 21.62 12.53 6.35
N ASP A 248 20.74 11.68 6.89
CA ASP A 248 21.03 10.27 7.12
C ASP A 248 20.94 9.49 5.81
N THR A 249 22.10 9.12 5.26
CA THR A 249 22.22 8.34 4.03
C THR A 249 22.07 6.83 4.25
N VAL A 250 21.94 6.39 5.51
CA VAL A 250 21.76 4.96 5.83
C VAL A 250 20.34 4.55 5.45
N LEU A 251 20.23 3.89 4.30
CA LEU A 251 19.00 3.24 3.87
C LEU A 251 18.63 2.12 4.86
N ARG A 252 17.46 2.25 5.49
CA ARG A 252 16.88 1.24 6.39
C ARG A 252 15.53 0.83 5.84
N SER A 253 15.51 -0.30 5.14
CA SER A 253 14.27 -0.89 4.63
C SER A 253 13.34 -1.26 5.76
N THR A 254 12.05 -1.33 5.48
CA THR A 254 11.08 -1.91 6.41
C THR A 254 11.39 -3.39 6.58
N ALA A 255 11.52 -3.84 7.83
CA ALA A 255 11.62 -5.26 8.14
C ALA A 255 10.22 -5.77 8.51
N TRP A 256 9.83 -6.91 7.95
CA TRP A 256 8.54 -7.55 8.18
C TRP A 256 8.70 -8.90 8.87
N GLN A 257 7.75 -9.23 9.74
CA GLN A 257 7.67 -10.51 10.45
C GLN A 257 6.21 -10.95 10.57
N ILE A 258 5.96 -12.26 10.58
CA ILE A 258 4.60 -12.80 10.76
C ILE A 258 4.30 -12.91 12.25
N VAL A 259 3.16 -12.39 12.66
CA VAL A 259 2.72 -12.43 14.07
C VAL A 259 1.89 -13.68 14.31
N LYS A 260 0.95 -13.95 13.40
CA LYS A 260 0.04 -15.09 13.45
C LYS A 260 -0.29 -15.53 12.03
N LEU A 261 0.02 -16.79 11.71
CA LEU A 261 -0.66 -17.46 10.61
C LEU A 261 -2.03 -17.89 11.13
N SER A 262 -3.09 -17.39 10.51
CA SER A 262 -4.42 -17.94 10.71
C SER A 262 -4.41 -19.33 10.08
N GLU A 263 -4.21 -20.37 10.89
CA GLU A 263 -4.53 -21.73 10.46
C GLU A 263 -6.07 -21.83 10.42
N SER A 264 -6.67 -21.48 9.29
CA SER A 264 -8.08 -21.77 9.06
C SER A 264 -8.21 -23.05 8.23
N ILE A 265 -8.46 -24.14 8.98
CA ILE A 265 -9.29 -25.33 8.73
C ILE A 265 -9.42 -25.82 7.28
#